data_AF-A0A1X7TSR6-F1
#
_entry.id   AF-A0A1X7TSR6-F1
#
_cell.length_a   1.000
_cell.length_b   1.000
_cell.length_c   1.000
_cell.angle_alpha   90.00
_cell.angle_beta   90.00
_cell.angle_gamma   90.00
#
_symmetry.space_group_name_H-M   'P 1'
#
loop_
_entity.id
_entity.type
_entity.pdbx_description
1 polymer ?
#
loop_
_entity_poly.entity_id
_entity_poly.type
_entity_poly.pdbx_seq_one_letter_code
_entity_poly.pdbx_strand_id
1 'polypeptide(L)'
;MVVHCSSGTGRTGTFIAIMVEMARIKSEKLVDIFNNVQYMRKCRPMMVMNENEYMFIHDALAEALKLGKIEGVAFAGPKSLEETSSERKSEGSFDKKNPADEETKL
;
A
#
# COMPACT_ATOMS: atom_id res chain seq x y z
N MET A 1 -10.52 -2.94 -15.12
CA MET A 1 -11.09 -4.27 -14.81
C MET A 1 -11.92 -4.15 -13.54
N VAL A 2 -13.08 -4.81 -13.45
CA VAL A 2 -13.91 -4.83 -12.24
C VAL A 2 -13.66 -6.16 -11.51
N VAL A 3 -13.30 -6.11 -10.23
CA VAL A 3 -13.07 -7.29 -9.39
C VAL A 3 -13.95 -7.19 -8.16
N HIS A 4 -14.71 -8.24 -7.85
CA HIS A 4 -15.54 -8.29 -6.65
C HIS A 4 -15.55 -9.70 -6.05
N CYS A 5 -15.95 -9.76 -4.78
CA CYS A 5 -16.31 -11.00 -4.12
C CYS A 5 -17.66 -10.78 -3.42
N SER A 6 -17.80 -11.19 -2.16
CA SER A 6 -19.00 -10.90 -1.35
C SER A 6 -18.95 -9.49 -0.74
N SER A 7 -17.87 -9.16 -0.02
CA SER A 7 -17.65 -7.82 0.57
C SER A 7 -16.80 -6.89 -0.31
N GLY A 8 -16.15 -7.45 -1.34
CA GLY A 8 -15.23 -6.73 -2.21
C GLY A 8 -13.96 -6.25 -1.51
N THR A 9 -13.51 -6.94 -0.45
CA THR A 9 -12.34 -6.52 0.36
C THR A 9 -11.32 -7.62 0.62
N GLY A 10 -11.75 -8.85 0.97
CA GLY A 10 -10.85 -9.99 1.24
C GLY A 10 -10.20 -10.55 -0.02
N ARG A 11 -10.78 -11.62 -0.59
CA ARG A 11 -10.37 -12.21 -1.90
C ARG A 11 -10.13 -11.19 -3.01
N THR A 12 -10.94 -10.14 -3.09
CA THR A 12 -10.76 -9.04 -4.04
C THR A 12 -9.44 -8.32 -3.80
N GLY A 13 -9.12 -7.97 -2.55
CA GLY A 13 -7.85 -7.35 -2.20
C GLY A 13 -6.67 -8.27 -2.43
N THR A 14 -6.79 -9.56 -2.10
CA THR A 14 -5.75 -10.56 -2.37
C THR A 14 -5.42 -10.64 -3.86
N PHE A 15 -6.44 -10.72 -4.71
CA PHE A 15 -6.27 -10.78 -6.16
C PHE A 15 -5.61 -9.50 -6.71
N ILE A 16 -6.09 -8.33 -6.26
CA ILE A 16 -5.53 -7.03 -6.69
C ILE A 16 -4.07 -6.90 -6.23
N ALA A 17 -3.74 -7.27 -4.99
CA ALA A 17 -2.38 -7.22 -4.47
C ALA A 17 -1.41 -8.05 -5.31
N ILE A 18 -1.77 -9.31 -5.58
CA ILE A 18 -0.94 -10.21 -6.42
C ILE A 18 -0.76 -9.61 -7.80
N MET A 19 -1.83 -9.11 -8.43
CA MET A 19 -1.77 -8.53 -9.77
C MET A 19 -0.81 -7.31 -9.83
N VAL A 20 -0.90 -6.42 -8.84
CA VAL A 20 -0.03 -5.24 -8.74
C VAL A 20 1.42 -5.64 -8.49
N GLU A 21 1.69 -6.55 -7.55
CA GLU A 21 3.06 -7.01 -7.30
C GLU A 21 3.65 -7.76 -8.50
N MET A 22 2.87 -8.59 -9.20
CA MET A 22 3.36 -9.25 -10.42
C MET A 22 3.74 -8.26 -11.51
N ALA A 23 2.98 -7.16 -11.67
CA ALA A 23 3.34 -6.11 -12.61
C ALA A 23 4.63 -5.38 -12.18
N ARG A 24 4.75 -5.10 -10.87
CA ARG A 24 5.91 -4.42 -10.29
C ARG A 24 7.19 -5.25 -10.32
N ILE A 25 7.09 -6.56 -10.12
CA ILE A 25 8.21 -7.49 -10.32
C ILE A 25 8.73 -7.41 -11.76
N LYS A 26 7.83 -7.38 -12.74
CA LYS A 26 8.22 -7.31 -14.16
C LYS A 26 8.92 -6.01 -14.54
N SER A 27 8.52 -4.88 -13.95
CA SER A 27 9.07 -3.56 -14.27
C SER A 27 10.29 -3.19 -13.42
N GLU A 28 10.21 -3.39 -12.11
CA GLU A 28 11.18 -2.90 -11.12
C GLU A 28 12.05 -4.01 -10.52
N LYS A 29 11.66 -5.28 -10.69
CA LYS A 29 12.27 -6.43 -10.00
C LYS A 29 12.24 -6.28 -8.48
N LEU A 30 11.20 -5.67 -7.92
CA LEU A 30 10.99 -5.48 -6.50
C LEU A 30 9.64 -6.04 -6.06
N VAL A 31 9.54 -6.42 -4.78
CA VAL A 31 8.31 -6.87 -4.13
C VAL A 31 8.15 -6.09 -2.83
N ASP A 32 6.96 -5.52 -2.60
CA ASP A 32 6.62 -4.83 -1.35
C ASP A 32 5.13 -4.97 -1.03
N ILE A 33 4.79 -6.15 -0.53
CA ILE A 33 3.40 -6.53 -0.23
C ILE A 33 2.85 -5.67 0.91
N PHE A 34 3.67 -5.29 1.89
CA PHE A 34 3.25 -4.50 3.04
C PHE A 34 2.77 -3.11 2.60
N ASN A 35 3.61 -2.36 1.88
CA ASN A 35 3.24 -1.01 1.46
C ASN A 35 2.09 -1.02 0.46
N ASN A 36 2.03 -2.03 -0.42
CA ASN A 36 0.91 -2.20 -1.34
C ASN A 36 -0.42 -2.42 -0.59
N VAL A 37 -0.48 -3.37 0.35
CA VAL A 37 -1.70 -3.61 1.14
C VAL A 37 -2.08 -2.40 1.98
N GLN A 38 -1.10 -1.72 2.59
CA GLN A 38 -1.35 -0.48 3.34
C GLN A 38 -1.91 0.64 2.43
N TYR A 39 -1.39 0.77 1.21
CA TYR A 39 -1.94 1.71 0.22
C TYR A 39 -3.37 1.34 -0.18
N MET A 40 -3.64 0.07 -0.50
CA MET A 40 -4.99 -0.39 -0.82
C MET A 40 -5.98 -0.09 0.32
N ARG A 41 -5.56 -0.26 1.59
CA ARG A 41 -6.36 0.05 2.77
C ARG A 41 -6.67 1.53 2.95
N LYS A 42 -5.80 2.43 2.47
CA LYS A 42 -6.07 3.87 2.40
C LYS A 42 -7.14 4.20 1.35
N CYS A 43 -7.16 3.47 0.22
CA CYS A 43 -8.16 3.66 -0.83
C CYS A 43 -9.52 3.02 -0.51
N ARG A 44 -9.52 1.86 0.15
CA ARG A 44 -10.72 1.15 0.62
C ARG A 44 -10.39 0.39 1.89
N PRO A 45 -11.11 0.60 3.00
CA PRO A 45 -10.80 -0.07 4.26
C PRO A 45 -10.95 -1.59 4.16
N MET A 46 -10.20 -2.30 5.03
CA MET A 46 -10.26 -3.77 5.18
C MET A 46 -9.81 -4.59 3.95
N MET A 47 -9.08 -3.99 3.02
CA MET A 47 -8.44 -4.73 1.91
C MET A 47 -7.44 -5.76 2.45
N VAL A 48 -7.58 -7.01 2.01
CA VAL A 48 -6.91 -8.20 2.60
C VAL A 48 -7.29 -8.33 4.07
N MET A 49 -8.39 -9.03 4.33
CA MET A 49 -9.09 -9.00 5.62
C MET A 49 -8.40 -9.88 6.65
N ASN A 50 -7.93 -11.06 6.23
CA ASN A 50 -7.42 -12.08 7.13
C ASN A 50 -5.92 -12.33 6.93
N GLU A 51 -5.25 -12.83 7.96
CA GLU A 51 -3.84 -13.21 7.89
C GLU A 51 -3.59 -14.28 6.82
N ASN A 52 -4.44 -15.29 6.73
CA ASN A 52 -4.33 -16.34 5.70
C ASN A 52 -4.38 -15.76 4.27
N GLU A 53 -5.18 -14.72 4.05
CA GLU A 53 -5.24 -14.03 2.76
C GLU A 53 -3.95 -13.27 2.46
N TYR A 54 -3.30 -12.72 3.50
CA TYR A 54 -2.01 -12.04 3.38
C TYR A 54 -0.87 -13.03 3.12
N MET A 55 -0.80 -14.12 3.89
CA MET A 55 0.15 -15.22 3.68
C MET A 55 0.04 -15.80 2.27
N PHE A 56 -1.19 -15.99 1.78
CA PHE A 56 -1.41 -16.49 0.43
C PHE A 56 -0.82 -15.59 -0.67
N ILE A 57 -0.76 -14.27 -0.46
CA ILE A 57 -0.09 -13.35 -1.41
C ILE A 57 1.39 -13.67 -1.49
N HIS A 58 2.05 -13.88 -0.34
CA HIS A 58 3.46 -14.26 -0.29
C HIS A 58 3.70 -15.61 -1.00
N ASP A 59 2.90 -16.62 -0.67
CA ASP A 59 3.04 -17.96 -1.24
C ASP A 59 2.84 -17.96 -2.76
N ALA A 60 1.79 -17.29 -3.24
CA ALA A 60 1.48 -17.21 -4.66
C ALA A 60 2.59 -16.51 -5.47
N LEU A 61 3.14 -15.41 -4.94
CA LEU A 61 4.25 -14.69 -5.60
C LEU A 61 5.55 -15.52 -5.56
N ALA A 62 5.86 -16.15 -4.43
CA ALA A 62 7.02 -17.01 -4.30
C ALA A 62 6.95 -18.22 -5.26
N GLU A 63 5.77 -18.84 -5.40
CA GLU A 63 5.57 -19.93 -6.35
C GLU A 63 5.70 -19.44 -7.80
N ALA A 64 5.12 -18.28 -8.13
CA ALA A 64 5.23 -17.70 -9.47
C ALA A 64 6.70 -17.43 -9.87
N LEU A 65 7.53 -16.99 -8.92
CA LEU A 65 8.97 -16.81 -9.11
C LEU A 65 9.70 -18.14 -9.31
N LYS A 66 9.42 -19.13 -8.45
CA LYS A 66 10.03 -20.47 -8.54
C LYS A 66 9.74 -21.16 -9.87
N LEU A 67 8.54 -21.00 -10.40
CA LEU A 67 8.13 -21.56 -11.68
C LEU A 67 8.68 -20.79 -12.90
N GLY A 68 9.39 -19.68 -12.69
CA GLY A 68 9.87 -18.83 -13.79
C GLY A 68 8.74 -18.15 -14.58
N LYS A 69 7.52 -18.07 -14.03
CA LYS A 69 6.40 -17.36 -14.67
C LYS A 69 6.60 -15.84 -14.66
N ILE A 70 7.45 -15.36 -13.78
CA ILE A 70 7.87 -13.97 -13.64
C ILE A 70 9.39 -13.93 -13.40
N GLU A 71 10.12 -13.10 -14.16
CA GLU A 71 11.57 -13.05 -14.11
C GLU A 71 12.09 -11.94 -13.18
N GLY A 72 12.89 -12.32 -12.20
CA GLY A 72 13.77 -11.43 -11.44
C GLY A 72 13.11 -10.69 -10.27
N VAL A 73 13.62 -10.92 -9.06
CA VAL A 73 13.36 -10.05 -7.90
C VAL A 73 14.67 -9.83 -7.14
N ALA A 74 15.03 -8.56 -6.94
CA ALA A 74 15.89 -8.15 -5.85
C ALA A 74 15.02 -8.07 -4.59
N PHE A 75 15.38 -8.83 -3.56
CA PHE A 75 14.73 -8.74 -2.26
C PHE A 75 15.09 -7.38 -1.63
N ALA A 76 14.20 -6.39 -1.74
CA ALA A 76 14.26 -5.23 -0.86
C ALA A 76 13.82 -5.72 0.52
N GLY A 77 14.80 -6.01 1.38
CA GLY A 77 14.52 -6.36 2.78
C GLY A 77 13.70 -5.27 3.47
N PRO A 78 12.98 -5.63 4.55
CA PRO A 78 12.16 -4.66 5.27
C PRO A 78 13.04 -3.48 5.68
N LYS A 79 12.67 -2.27 5.23
CA LYS A 79 13.20 -1.05 5.85
C LYS A 79 12.80 -1.10 7.31
N SER A 80 13.80 -1.16 8.19
CA SER A 80 13.59 -1.10 9.63
C SER A 80 12.70 0.09 9.98
N LEU A 81 11.78 -0.12 10.92
CA LEU A 81 10.76 0.83 11.41
C LEU A 81 11.27 2.20 11.87
N GLU A 82 12.58 2.46 11.84
CA GLU A 82 13.17 3.73 12.25
C GLU A 82 13.12 4.83 11.17
N GLU A 83 12.97 4.49 9.89
CA GLU A 83 13.04 5.48 8.80
C GLU A 83 11.76 6.30 8.58
N THR A 84 10.64 5.95 9.23
CA THR A 84 9.36 6.68 9.05
C THR A 84 9.24 7.95 9.91
N SER A 85 10.28 8.31 10.67
CA SER A 85 10.23 9.44 11.60
C SER A 85 10.75 10.77 11.03
N SER A 86 11.46 10.75 9.89
CA SER A 86 12.14 11.95 9.35
C SER A 86 11.42 12.68 8.22
N GLU A 87 10.34 12.14 7.64
CA GLU A 87 9.66 12.77 6.49
C GLU A 87 8.43 13.63 6.85
N ARG A 88 8.25 14.01 8.13
CA ARG A 88 7.31 15.07 8.53
C ARG A 88 7.98 16.45 8.60
N LYS A 89 8.66 16.89 7.55
CA LYS A 89 9.01 18.32 7.34
C LYS A 89 9.14 18.65 5.86
N SER A 90 8.01 18.78 5.18
CA SER A 90 7.74 19.85 4.20
C SER A 90 6.57 19.38 3.35
N GLU A 91 5.38 19.92 3.61
CA GLU A 91 4.40 20.25 2.57
C GLU A 91 3.18 20.94 3.21
N GLY A 92 2.91 22.16 2.75
CA GLY A 92 1.57 22.74 2.76
C GLY A 92 1.24 23.68 3.91
N SER A 93 1.61 24.95 3.77
CA SER A 93 0.85 26.06 4.34
C SER A 93 -0.59 26.01 3.80
N PHE A 94 -1.55 25.72 4.67
CA PHE A 94 -2.97 25.92 4.38
C PHE A 94 -3.51 26.93 5.38
N ASP A 95 -3.74 28.15 4.89
CA ASP A 95 -4.28 29.28 5.62
C ASP A 95 -5.56 28.90 6.38
N LYS A 96 -5.46 28.84 7.71
CA LYS A 96 -6.61 29.06 8.59
C LYS A 96 -6.56 30.51 9.06
N LYS A 97 -7.24 31.40 8.33
CA LYS A 97 -7.68 32.68 8.91
C LYS A 97 -8.70 32.34 9.99
N ASN A 98 -8.31 32.47 11.26
CA ASN A 98 -9.27 32.58 12.36
C ASN A 98 -9.63 34.07 12.53
N PRO A 99 -10.93 34.42 12.63
CA PRO A 99 -11.37 35.78 12.88
C PRO A 99 -11.38 36.04 14.39
N ALA A 100 -10.52 36.92 14.92
CA ALA A 100 -10.56 37.16 16.36
C ALA A 100 -9.96 38.49 16.87
N ASP A 101 -9.91 39.60 16.13
CA ASP A 101 -9.32 40.83 16.71
C ASP A 101 -9.45 42.08 15.84
N GLU A 102 -10.63 42.71 15.81
CA GLU A 102 -10.69 44.19 15.70
C GLU A 102 -12.04 44.76 16.17
N GLU A 103 -12.33 44.64 17.47
CA GLU A 103 -13.20 45.62 18.14
C GLU A 103 -12.36 46.39 19.16
N THR A 104 -12.53 47.72 19.16
CA THR A 104 -12.05 48.74 20.10
C THR A 104 -10.84 49.59 19.65
N LYS A 105 -11.08 50.56 18.74
CA LYS A 105 -10.73 52.00 18.91
C LYS A 105 -11.10 52.83 17.67
N LEU A 106 -12.33 53.35 17.62
CA LEU A 106 -12.62 54.78 17.77
C LEU A 106 -14.12 54.99 17.98
#